data_AF-V8PC50-F1
#
_entry.id   AF-V8PC50-F1
#
_cell.length_a   1.000
_cell.length_b   1.000
_cell.length_c   1.000
_cell.angle_alpha   90.00
_cell.angle_beta   90.00
_cell.angle_gamma   90.00
#
_symmetry.space_group_name_H-M   'P 1'
#
loop_
_entity.id
_entity.type
_entity.pdbx_description
1 polymer ?
#
loop_
_entity_poly.entity_id
_entity_poly.type
_entity_poly.pdbx_seq_one_letter_code
_entity_poly.pdbx_strand_id
1 'polypeptide(L)'
;MGDLDRIPSLGTYDDYDYAEVNHLLERILKLYIKTVTCSPEKMNPQVFERFWKQFKHSEKVHVNLLILEARLQAELLYALRAITHYMVS
;
A
#
# COMPACT_ATOMS: atom_id res chain seq x y z
N MET A 1 11.25 -4.33 12.95
CA MET A 1 9.85 -3.91 13.21
C MET A 1 9.89 -2.42 13.54
N GLY A 2 10.22 -1.58 12.56
CA GLY A 2 10.50 -0.17 12.79
C GLY A 2 10.92 0.48 11.49
N ASP A 3 9.94 1.09 10.82
CA ASP A 3 10.07 2.27 9.95
C ASP A 3 8.72 2.58 9.27
N LEU A 4 7.63 2.63 10.05
CA LEU A 4 6.38 3.24 9.60
C LEU A 4 5.99 4.48 10.43
N ASP A 5 6.72 4.77 11.51
CA ASP A 5 6.41 5.88 12.43
C ASP A 5 7.05 7.23 12.03
N ARG A 6 7.57 7.37 10.81
CA ARG A 6 8.26 8.58 10.34
C ARG A 6 7.55 9.34 9.23
N ILE A 7 6.22 9.35 9.24
CA ILE A 7 5.48 10.38 8.48
C ILE A 7 4.49 11.11 9.39
N PRO A 8 4.84 12.32 9.87
CA PRO A 8 3.93 13.11 10.69
C PRO A 8 2.75 13.58 9.83
N SER A 9 1.52 13.32 10.31
CA SER A 9 0.23 13.93 9.95
C SER A 9 -0.51 13.55 8.65
N LEU A 10 -0.05 12.59 7.83
CA LEU A 10 -0.82 12.15 6.63
C LEU A 10 -1.08 10.65 6.53
N GLY A 11 -0.52 9.84 7.43
CA GLY A 11 -0.56 8.37 7.34
C GLY A 11 -1.72 7.70 8.10
N THR A 12 -2.38 8.43 8.99
CA THR A 12 -3.53 7.96 9.76
C THR A 12 -4.78 8.67 9.24
N TYR A 13 -5.69 7.92 8.62
CA TYR A 13 -7.07 8.36 8.45
C TYR A 13 -7.72 8.25 9.83
N ASP A 14 -8.03 9.40 10.44
CA ASP A 14 -8.46 9.49 11.85
C ASP A 14 -9.77 8.73 12.13
N ASP A 15 -10.57 8.45 11.09
CA ASP A 15 -11.84 7.72 11.21
C ASP A 15 -11.74 6.22 10.86
N TYR A 16 -10.54 5.70 10.52
CA TYR A 16 -10.38 4.31 10.08
C TYR A 16 -9.83 3.39 11.17
N ASP A 17 -10.57 2.32 11.50
CA ASP A 17 -10.09 1.30 12.44
C ASP A 17 -9.06 0.38 11.77
N TYR A 18 -7.79 0.69 11.99
CA TYR A 18 -6.67 -0.09 11.50
C TYR A 18 -6.62 -1.54 12.04
N ALA A 19 -7.42 -1.88 13.06
CA ALA A 19 -7.59 -3.28 13.48
C ALA A 19 -8.29 -4.13 12.41
N GLU A 20 -9.17 -3.55 11.59
CA GLU A 20 -9.85 -4.25 10.48
C GLU A 20 -8.86 -4.76 9.43
N VAL A 21 -7.76 -4.04 9.19
CA VAL A 21 -6.67 -4.45 8.29
C VAL A 21 -6.08 -5.79 8.73
N ASN A 22 -6.08 -6.08 10.04
CA ASN A 22 -5.61 -7.36 10.56
C ASN A 22 -6.60 -8.51 10.42
N HIS A 23 -7.90 -8.21 10.37
CA HIS A 23 -8.95 -9.20 10.14
C HIS A 23 -9.17 -9.51 8.65
N LEU A 24 -9.09 -8.49 7.79
CA LEU A 24 -9.44 -8.59 6.38
C LEU A 24 -8.26 -9.03 5.50
N LEU A 25 -7.03 -8.66 5.87
CA LEU A 25 -5.84 -9.00 5.07
C LEU A 25 -5.03 -10.11 5.75
N GLU A 26 -4.98 -11.27 5.10
CA GLU A 26 -4.09 -12.36 5.49
C GLU A 26 -2.61 -11.92 5.47
N ARG A 27 -1.79 -12.56 6.31
CA ARG A 27 -0.36 -12.23 6.43
C ARG A 27 0.39 -12.29 5.09
N ILE A 28 0.06 -13.24 4.22
CA ILE A 28 0.69 -13.40 2.90
C ILE A 28 0.31 -12.22 2.00
N LEU A 29 -0.92 -11.74 2.07
CA LEU A 29 -1.39 -10.60 1.29
C LEU A 29 -0.70 -9.31 1.71
N LYS A 30 -0.53 -9.08 3.02
CA LYS A 30 0.25 -7.92 3.51
C LYS A 30 1.70 -7.96 3.03
N LEU A 31 2.31 -9.13 3.04
CA LEU A 31 3.66 -9.32 2.53
C LEU A 31 3.73 -9.03 1.02
N TYR A 32 2.74 -9.49 0.26
CA TYR A 32 2.61 -9.20 -1.16
C TYR A 32 2.48 -7.71 -1.43
N ILE A 33 1.51 -7.03 -0.78
CA ILE A 33 1.30 -5.57 -0.92
C ILE A 33 2.60 -4.85 -0.62
N LYS A 34 3.24 -5.13 0.52
CA LYS A 34 4.51 -4.51 0.91
C LYS A 34 5.62 -4.74 -0.13
N THR A 35 5.69 -5.93 -0.70
CA THR A 35 6.71 -6.27 -1.70
C THR A 35 6.46 -5.49 -2.99
N VAL A 36 5.23 -5.48 -3.49
CA VAL A 36 4.87 -4.75 -4.72
C VAL A 36 5.01 -3.24 -4.58
N THR A 37 4.70 -2.68 -3.39
CA THR A 37 4.81 -1.23 -3.17
C THR A 37 6.24 -0.76 -2.91
N CYS A 38 7.02 -1.51 -2.11
CA CYS A 38 8.30 -1.02 -1.58
C CYS A 38 9.53 -1.67 -2.20
N SER A 39 9.41 -2.87 -2.79
CA SER A 39 10.54 -3.63 -3.35
C SER A 39 10.08 -4.56 -4.47
N PRO A 40 9.49 -4.03 -5.56
CA PRO A 40 8.98 -4.86 -6.66
C PRO A 40 10.05 -5.74 -7.29
N GLU A 41 11.33 -5.35 -7.23
CA GLU A 41 12.48 -6.12 -7.69
C GLU A 41 12.69 -7.44 -6.93
N LYS A 42 12.12 -7.58 -5.73
CA LYS A 42 12.19 -8.79 -4.90
C LYS A 42 10.98 -9.70 -5.08
N MET A 43 10.08 -9.37 -6.02
CA MET A 43 8.88 -10.16 -6.27
C MET A 43 9.25 -11.54 -6.80
N ASN A 44 8.83 -12.58 -6.09
CA ASN A 44 8.95 -13.97 -6.56
C ASN A 44 7.60 -14.40 -7.17
N PRO A 45 7.57 -14.93 -8.41
CA PRO A 45 6.35 -15.45 -9.05
C PRO A 45 5.63 -16.50 -8.17
N GLN A 46 6.38 -17.25 -7.37
CA GLN A 46 5.81 -18.22 -6.43
C GLN A 46 4.98 -17.57 -5.32
N VAL A 47 5.28 -16.33 -4.93
CA VAL A 47 4.47 -15.57 -3.97
C VAL A 47 3.15 -15.16 -4.63
N PHE A 48 3.17 -14.80 -5.91
CA PHE A 48 1.97 -14.47 -6.70
C PHE A 48 1.04 -15.67 -6.90
N GLU A 49 1.60 -16.87 -7.06
CA GLU A 49 0.82 -18.12 -7.18
C GLU A 49 0.36 -18.67 -5.82
N ARG A 50 1.15 -18.48 -4.75
CA ARG A 50 0.82 -18.98 -3.41
C ARG A 50 -0.23 -18.15 -2.68
N PHE A 51 -0.30 -16.84 -2.91
CA PHE A 51 -1.36 -16.02 -2.33
C PHE A 51 -2.66 -16.16 -3.13
N TRP A 52 -3.79 -16.20 -2.42
CA TRP A 52 -5.13 -16.19 -3.01
C TRP A 52 -5.40 -17.27 -4.05
N LYS A 53 -5.18 -18.53 -3.67
CA LYS A 53 -5.55 -19.70 -4.51
C LYS A 53 -7.05 -19.78 -4.83
N GLN A 54 -7.89 -19.12 -4.03
CA GLN A 54 -9.35 -19.13 -4.18
C GLN A 54 -9.91 -17.95 -5.00
N PHE A 55 -9.10 -16.92 -5.25
CA PHE A 55 -9.54 -15.75 -6.03
C PHE A 55 -9.23 -15.94 -7.52
N LYS A 56 -10.10 -15.39 -8.36
CA LYS A 56 -9.93 -15.31 -9.80
C LYS A 56 -8.74 -14.41 -10.16
N HIS A 57 -8.11 -14.69 -11.29
CA HIS A 57 -7.01 -13.86 -11.78
C HIS A 57 -7.43 -12.39 -11.97
N SER A 58 -8.68 -12.13 -12.38
CA SER A 58 -9.24 -10.78 -12.49
C SER A 58 -9.25 -10.03 -11.17
N GLU A 59 -9.52 -10.71 -10.05
CA GLU A 59 -9.51 -10.09 -8.72
C GLU A 59 -8.08 -9.78 -8.26
N LYS A 60 -7.11 -10.65 -8.60
CA LYS A 60 -5.67 -10.37 -8.38
C LYS A 60 -5.22 -9.13 -9.15
N VAL A 61 -5.65 -8.96 -10.39
CA VAL A 61 -5.35 -7.77 -11.20
C VAL A 61 -6.03 -6.53 -10.59
N HIS A 62 -7.29 -6.65 -10.17
CA HIS A 62 -8.03 -5.55 -9.54
C HIS A 62 -7.29 -5.00 -8.30
N VAL A 63 -6.75 -5.89 -7.46
CA VAL A 63 -5.99 -5.50 -6.28
C VAL A 63 -4.68 -4.80 -6.64
N ASN A 64 -4.00 -5.23 -7.70
CA ASN A 64 -2.82 -4.53 -8.19
C ASN A 64 -3.14 -3.10 -8.66
N LEU A 65 -4.29 -2.89 -9.30
CA LEU A 65 -4.75 -1.56 -9.68
C LEU A 65 -5.03 -0.69 -8.45
N LEU A 66 -5.72 -1.23 -7.44
CA LEU A 66 -5.97 -0.50 -6.18
C LEU A 66 -4.65 -0.08 -5.49
N ILE A 67 -3.67 -0.97 -5.46
CA ILE A 67 -2.35 -0.68 -4.87
C ILE A 67 -1.62 0.41 -5.66
N LEU A 68 -1.64 0.34 -7.00
CA LEU A 68 -1.00 1.32 -7.87
C LEU A 68 -1.61 2.72 -7.71
N GLU A 69 -2.94 2.82 -7.76
CA GLU A 69 -3.67 4.08 -7.59
C GLU A 69 -3.43 4.69 -6.20
N ALA A 70 -3.49 3.88 -5.15
CA ALA A 70 -3.22 4.35 -3.78
C ALA A 70 -1.78 4.89 -3.63
N ARG A 71 -0.80 4.22 -4.24
CA ARG A 71 0.60 4.68 -4.24
C ARG A 71 0.75 6.00 -5.00
N LEU A 72 0.18 6.09 -6.20
CA LEU A 72 0.23 7.31 -7.02
C LEU A 72 -0.40 8.48 -6.27
N GLN A 73 -1.57 8.28 -5.67
CA GLN A 73 -2.27 9.30 -4.91
C GLN A 73 -1.44 9.77 -3.71
N ALA A 74 -0.84 8.85 -2.95
CA ALA A 74 0.02 9.21 -1.83
C ALA A 74 1.25 10.03 -2.28
N GLU A 75 1.99 9.56 -3.28
CA GLU A 75 3.17 10.26 -3.80
C GLU A 75 2.82 11.65 -4.35
N LEU A 76 1.70 11.77 -5.07
CA LEU A 76 1.22 13.04 -5.61
C LEU A 76 0.80 14.01 -4.49
N LEU A 77 0.11 13.54 -3.46
CA LEU A 77 -0.24 14.35 -2.30
C LEU A 77 1.02 14.84 -1.57
N TYR A 78 2.05 14.00 -1.41
CA TYR A 78 3.32 14.44 -0.82
C TYR A 78 4.00 15.51 -1.67
N ALA A 79 4.08 15.33 -2.98
CA ALA A 79 4.67 16.31 -3.89
C ALA A 79 3.91 17.64 -3.87
N LEU A 80 2.58 17.60 -3.96
CA LEU A 80 1.72 18.78 -3.90
C LEU A 80 1.82 19.50 -2.55
N ARG A 81 1.88 18.77 -1.43
CA ARG A 81 2.09 19.36 -0.11
C ARG A 81 3.42 20.10 -0.02
N ALA A 82 4.49 19.52 -0.58
CA ALA A 82 5.80 20.17 -0.62
C ALA A 82 5.79 21.44 -1.48
N ILE A 83 5.15 21.40 -2.65
CA ILE A 83 4.99 22.57 -3.52
C ILE A 83 4.18 23.65 -2.82
N THR A 84 3.04 23.29 -2.21
CA THR A 84 2.19 24.24 -1.50
C THR A 84 2.93 24.89 -0.34
N HIS A 85 3.71 24.11 0.42
CA HIS A 85 4.54 24.65 1.50
C HIS A 85 5.61 25.62 0.97
N TYR A 86 6.22 25.32 -0.18
CA TYR A 86 7.18 26.22 -0.82
C TYR A 86 6.53 27.50 -1.36
N MET A 87 5.30 27.43 -1.88
CA MET A 87 4.60 28.60 -2.42
C MET A 87 3.96 29.50 -1.36
N VAL A 88 3.68 28.96 -0.17
CA VAL A 88 3.09 29.69 0.96
C VAL A 88 4.17 30.21 1.94
N SER A 89 5.42 29.74 1.81
CA SER A 89 6.61 30.30 2.50
C SER A 89 7.25 31.42 1.69
#